data_AF-A0A3M0YTN1-F1
#
_entry.id   AF-A0A3M0YTN1-F1
#
_cell.length_a   1.000
_cell.length_b   1.000
_cell.length_c   1.000
_cell.angle_alpha   90.00
_cell.angle_beta   90.00
_cell.angle_gamma   90.00
#
_symmetry.space_group_name_H-M   'P 1'
#
loop_
_entity.id
_entity.type
_entity.pdbx_description
1 polymer ?
#
loop_
_entity_poly.entity_id
_entity_poly.type
_entity_poly.pdbx_seq_one_letter_code
_entity_poly.pdbx_strand_id
1 'polypeptide(L)' 'MDLGEDAELLRVFVGEDDKYEHKPLYEAIVLEARKRQLAGATVLRGMMGFGADSHLHTAKILR' A
#
# COMPACT_ATOMS: atom_id res chain seq x y z
N MET A 1 -11.41 16.78 5.62
CA MET A 1 -10.98 15.68 6.49
C MET A 1 -10.31 16.36 7.67
N ASP A 2 -10.99 16.41 8.80
CA ASP A 2 -10.46 17.00 10.03
C ASP A 2 -9.80 15.86 10.80
N LEU A 3 -8.49 15.94 11.00
CA LEU A 3 -7.68 14.85 11.54
C LEU A 3 -7.38 15.03 13.04
N GLY A 4 -7.92 16.08 13.68
CA GLY A 4 -7.56 16.45 15.05
C GLY A 4 -6.13 16.99 15.13
N GLU A 5 -5.78 17.57 16.27
CA GLU A 5 -4.45 18.18 16.48
C GLU A 5 -3.32 17.14 16.57
N ASP A 6 -3.65 15.87 16.85
CA ASP A 6 -2.71 14.74 16.94
C ASP A 6 -3.02 13.67 15.86
N ALA A 7 -2.42 13.83 14.68
CA ALA A 7 -2.52 12.83 13.60
C ALA A 7 -1.14 12.37 13.14
N GLU A 8 -1.02 11.07 12.85
CA GLU A 8 0.21 10.47 12.32
C GLU A 8 0.02 9.99 10.88
N LEU A 9 1.05 10.17 10.06
CA LEU A 9 1.09 9.64 8.70
C LEU A 9 1.83 8.30 8.65
N LEU A 10 1.08 7.21 8.53
CA LEU A 10 1.62 5.89 8.25
C LEU A 10 1.87 5.71 6.75
N ARG A 11 3.10 5.36 6.37
CA ARG A 11 3.46 4.96 5.00
C ARG A 11 3.88 3.50 4.98
N VAL A 12 3.23 2.72 4.13
CA VAL A 12 3.52 1.31 3.92
C VAL A 12 3.99 1.13 2.48
N PHE A 13 5.20 0.59 2.31
CA PHE A 13 5.77 0.27 1.00
C PHE A 13 5.70 -1.23 0.80
N VAL A 14 5.06 -1.67 -0.28
CA VAL A 14 4.88 -3.08 -0.65
C VAL A 14 5.12 -3.25 -2.14
N GLY A 15 5.45 -4.46 -2.56
CA GLY A 15 5.50 -4.83 -3.97
C GLY A 15 4.08 -4.93 -4.56
N GLU A 16 3.94 -4.68 -5.86
CA GLU A 16 2.66 -4.84 -6.58
C GLU A 16 2.18 -6.30 -6.60
N ASP A 17 3.12 -7.24 -6.64
CA ASP A 17 2.86 -8.68 -6.70
C ASP A 17 2.67 -9.34 -5.33
N ASP A 18 2.84 -8.57 -4.24
CA ASP A 18 2.67 -9.10 -2.88
C ASP A 18 1.22 -9.48 -2.63
N LYS A 19 1.01 -10.62 -1.98
CA LYS A 19 -0.33 -11.18 -1.74
C LYS A 19 -0.55 -11.52 -0.27
N TYR A 20 -1.78 -11.34 0.16
CA TYR A 20 -2.31 -11.81 1.45
C TYR A 20 -3.62 -12.55 1.20
N GLU A 21 -3.72 -13.80 1.67
CA GLU A 21 -4.92 -14.66 1.47
C GLU A 21 -5.43 -14.66 0.01
N HIS A 22 -4.51 -14.79 -0.95
CA HIS A 22 -4.76 -14.79 -2.40
C HIS A 22 -5.23 -13.46 -3.01
N LYS A 23 -5.26 -12.37 -2.24
CA LYS A 23 -5.58 -11.01 -2.72
C LYS A 23 -4.34 -10.13 -2.74
N PRO A 24 -4.29 -9.08 -3.58
CA PRO A 24 -3.20 -8.11 -3.54
C PRO A 24 -3.05 -7.50 -2.13
N LEU A 25 -1.82 -7.44 -1.63
CA LEU A 25 -1.54 -7.00 -0.26
C LEU A 25 -2.00 -5.55 -0.01
N TYR A 26 -1.82 -4.65 -0.98
CA TYR A 26 -2.30 -3.26 -0.86
C TYR A 26 -3.81 -3.18 -0.65
N GLU A 27 -4.59 -4.09 -1.24
CA GLU A 27 -6.04 -4.14 -1.08
C GLU A 27 -6.39 -4.60 0.34
N ALA A 28 -5.73 -5.65 0.83
CA ALA A 28 -5.90 -6.14 2.19
C ALA A 28 -5.61 -5.05 3.24
N ILE A 29 -4.56 -4.25 3.04
CA ILE A 29 -4.20 -3.14 3.93
C ILE A 29 -5.31 -2.08 3.98
N VAL A 30 -5.85 -1.66 2.82
CA VAL A 30 -6.92 -0.65 2.77
C VAL A 30 -8.21 -1.18 3.39
N LEU A 31 -8.56 -2.45 3.12
CA LEU A 31 -9.74 -3.08 3.71
C LEU A 31 -9.62 -3.17 5.23
N GLU A 32 -8.44 -3.50 5.76
CA GLU A 32 -8.19 -3.56 7.20
C GLU A 32 -8.20 -2.15 7.83
N ALA A 33 -7.61 -1.14 7.17
CA ALA A 33 -7.69 0.26 7.60
C ALA A 33 -9.15 0.74 7.71
N ARG A 34 -9.98 0.39 6.72
CA ARG A 34 -11.42 0.66 6.74
C ARG A 34 -12.13 -0.08 7.87
N LYS A 35 -11.84 -1.37 8.06
CA LYS A 35 -12.41 -2.18 9.14
C LYS A 35 -12.10 -1.61 10.54
N ARG A 36 -10.90 -1.05 10.71
CA ARG A 36 -10.45 -0.39 11.93
C ARG A 36 -10.95 1.05 12.08
N GLN A 37 -11.69 1.57 11.11
CA GLN A 37 -12.21 2.95 11.11
C GLN A 37 -11.10 3.99 11.23
N LEU A 38 -9.93 3.74 10.61
CA LEU A 38 -8.90 4.77 10.46
C LEU A 38 -9.45 5.94 9.65
N ALA A 39 -8.88 7.13 9.87
CA ALA A 39 -9.36 8.35 9.24
C ALA A 39 -9.45 8.23 7.71
N GLY A 40 -8.46 7.57 7.08
CA GLY A 40 -8.50 7.21 5.66
C GLY A 40 -7.23 6.51 5.21
N ALA A 41 -7.22 6.07 3.94
CA ALA A 41 -6.06 5.46 3.31
C ALA A 41 -6.05 5.77 1.81
N THR A 42 -4.86 6.03 1.26
CA THR A 42 -4.65 6.29 -0.17
C THR A 42 -3.57 5.36 -0.69
N VAL A 43 -3.83 4.71 -1.83
CA VAL A 43 -2.85 3.85 -2.50
C VAL A 43 -2.24 4.61 -3.68
N LEU A 44 -0.92 4.63 -3.75
CA LEU A 44 -0.16 5.17 -4.87
C LEU A 44 0.62 4.03 -5.52
N ARG A 45 0.55 3.90 -6.85
CA ARG A 45 1.33 2.93 -7.62
C ARG A 45 2.55 3.63 -8.23
N GLY A 46 3.73 3.25 -7.78
CA GLY A 46 4.99 3.68 -8.40
C GLY A 46 5.22 2.97 -9.74
N MET A 47 5.91 3.62 -10.67
CA MET A 47 6.27 3.00 -11.95
C MET A 47 7.41 1.98 -11.76
N MET A 48 8.37 2.33 -10.91
CA MET A 48 9.55 1.52 -10.60
C MET A 48 9.99 1.77 -9.16
N GLY A 49 10.56 0.75 -8.52
CA GLY A 49 11.19 0.85 -7.20
C GLY A 49 12.18 -0.29 -6.97
N PHE A 50 13.11 -0.10 -6.02
CA PHE A 50 14.06 -1.13 -5.62
C PHE A 50 14.04 -1.26 -4.08
N GLY A 51 14.23 -2.49 -3.60
CA GLY A 51 14.31 -2.82 -2.18
C GLY A 51 15.70 -3.34 -1.79
N ALA A 52 15.80 -3.89 -0.59
CA ALA A 52 17.05 -4.45 -0.05
C ALA A 52 17.66 -5.55 -0.93
N ASP A 53 16.82 -6.34 -1.60
CA ASP A 53 17.27 -7.41 -2.49
C ASP A 53 17.64 -6.92 -3.90
N SER A 54 17.67 -5.60 -4.14
CA SER A 54 18.00 -4.95 -5.43
C SER A 54 17.13 -5.40 -6.62
N HIS A 55 16.02 -6.08 -6.37
CA HIS A 55 15.06 -6.46 -7.40
C HIS A 55 14.28 -5.21 -7.85
N LEU A 56 14.37 -4.94 -9.16
CA LEU A 56 13.58 -3.90 -9.82
C LEU A 56 12.12 -4.36 -9.90
N HIS A 57 11.27 -3.80 -9.04
CA HIS A 57 9.83 -3.94 -9.20
C HIS A 57 9.37 -2.95 -10.24
N THR A 58 8.89 -3.46 -11.37
CA THR A 58 8.35 -2.65 -12.46
C THR A 58 6.87 -2.96 -12.58
N ALA A 59 6.04 -1.92 -12.69
CA ALA A 59 4.64 -2.08 -13.02
C ALA A 59 4.55 -2.53 -14.50
N LYS A 60 4.73 -3.84 -14.77
CA LYS A 60 4.58 -4.36 -16.13
C LYS A 60 3.10 -4.37 -16.49
N ILE A 61 2.69 -3.38 -17.29
CA ILE A 61 1.31 -3.19 -17.79
C ILE A 61 0.87 -4.30 -18.79
N LEU A 62 1.68 -5.35 -19.01
CA LEU A 62 1.37 -6.42 -19.97
C LEU A 62 1.40 -7.81 -19.31
N ARG A 63 0.22 -8.38 -19.07
CA ARG A 63 -0.04 -9.82 -19.01
C ARG A 63 -1.36 -10.12 -19.71
#